data_AF-A0A967WNC2-F1
#
_entry.id   AF-A0A967WNC2-F1
#
_cell.length_a   1.000
_cell.length_b   1.000
_cell.length_c   1.000
_cell.angle_alpha   90.00
_cell.angle_beta   90.00
_cell.angle_gamma   90.00
#
_symmetry.space_group_name_H-M   'P 1'
#
loop_
_entity.id
_entity.type
_entity.pdbx_description
1 polymer ?
#
loop_
_entity_poly.entity_id
_entity_poly.type
_entity_poly.pdbx_seq_one_letter_code
_entity_poly.pdbx_strand_id
1 'polypeptide(L)' 'MAEAKQLPMLPMRDIVVFPHMTTPFFIGRRQSMEALEKALAADRTVFVVAQRDPMVEKPGRDDLYEIG' A
#
# COMPACT_ATOMS: atom_id res chain seq x y z
N MET A 1 -2.56 16.88 17.67
CA MET A 1 -2.00 15.51 17.71
C MET A 1 -2.56 14.80 16.49
N ALA A 2 -1.73 14.09 15.73
CA ALA A 2 -2.24 13.34 14.57
C ALA A 2 -3.12 12.20 15.08
N GLU A 3 -4.35 12.11 14.57
CA GLU A 3 -5.30 11.06 14.93
C GLU A 3 -4.92 9.76 14.22
N ALA A 4 -4.91 8.65 14.95
CA ALA A 4 -4.60 7.35 14.38
C ALA A 4 -5.75 6.88 13.50
N LYS A 5 -5.56 6.89 12.17
CA LYS A 5 -6.56 6.43 11.20
C LYS A 5 -6.21 5.03 10.70
N GLN A 6 -7.20 4.14 10.67
CA GLN A 6 -7.07 2.86 9.98
C GLN A 6 -7.32 3.07 8.49
N LEU A 7 -6.36 2.68 7.65
CA LEU A 7 -6.42 2.81 6.20
C LEU A 7 -6.13 1.46 5.53
N PRO A 8 -6.78 1.14 4.40
CA PRO A 8 -6.35 0.03 3.56
C PRO A 8 -4.91 0.22 3.09
N MET A 9 -4.09 -0.81 3.25
CA MET A 9 -2.67 -0.76 2.92
C MET A 9 -2.36 -1.47 1.61
N LEU A 10 -1.49 -0.87 0.79
CA LEU A 10 -0.98 -1.44 -0.46
C LEU A 10 0.55 -1.60 -0.39
N PRO A 11 1.06 -2.83 -0.37
CA PRO A 11 2.50 -3.08 -0.46
C PRO A 11 2.99 -2.87 -1.90
N MET A 12 3.96 -1.97 -2.07
CA MET A 12 4.59 -1.63 -3.34
C MET A 12 5.88 -2.43 -3.51
N ARG A 13 6.09 -3.02 -4.68
CA ARG A 13 7.25 -3.87 -4.98
C ARG A 13 8.31 -3.15 -5.81
N ASP A 14 7.86 -2.60 -6.93
CA ASP A 14 8.76 -2.15 -8.00
C ASP A 14 9.00 -0.63 -7.94
N ILE A 15 8.26 0.10 -7.08
CA ILE A 15 8.33 1.56 -6.98
C ILE A 15 8.17 2.05 -5.53
N VAL A 16 8.75 3.21 -5.25
CA VAL A 16 8.48 4.01 -4.05
C VAL A 16 7.81 5.31 -4.47
N VAL A 17 6.68 5.64 -3.86
CA VAL A 17 5.89 6.84 -4.17
C VAL A 17 6.18 7.90 -3.11
N PHE A 18 6.49 9.12 -3.55
CA PHE A 18 6.68 10.27 -2.68
C PHE A 18 5.46 11.21 -2.74
N PRO A 19 5.27 12.07 -1.72
CA PRO A 19 4.24 13.10 -1.75
C PRO A 19 4.28 13.91 -3.06
N HIS A 20 3.09 14.25 -3.57
CA HIS A 20 2.88 15.01 -4.82
C HIS A 20 3.22 14.27 -6.13
N MET A 21 3.59 12.99 -6.09
CA MET A 21 3.74 12.18 -7.30
C MET A 21 2.40 11.66 -7.84
N THR A 22 2.25 11.68 -9.17
CA THR A 22 1.14 11.01 -9.88
C THR A 22 1.72 9.95 -10.81
N THR A 23 1.64 8.69 -10.39
CA THR A 23 2.21 7.55 -11.13
C THR A 23 1.15 6.44 -11.27
N PRO A 24 0.95 5.88 -12.48
CA PRO A 24 0.15 4.67 -12.64
C PRO A 24 0.92 3.46 -12.09
N PHE A 25 0.21 2.53 -11.44
CA PHE A 25 0.78 1.28 -10.95
C PHE A 25 -0.21 0.12 -11.16
N PHE A 26 0.33 -1.09 -11.25
CA PHE A 26 -0.46 -2.30 -11.48
C PHE A 26 -0.74 -3.01 -10.17
N ILE A 27 -2.00 -3.37 -9.95
CA ILE A 27 -2.43 -4.18 -8.81
C ILE A 27 -2.80 -5.57 -9.33
N GLY A 28 -2.04 -6.59 -8.94
CA GLY A 28 -2.27 -7.97 -9.38
C GLY A 28 -2.70 -8.94 -8.28
N ARG A 29 -2.47 -8.61 -7.00
CA ARG A 29 -2.79 -9.51 -5.88
C ARG A 29 -4.23 -9.31 -5.42
N ARG A 30 -4.97 -10.39 -5.20
CA ARG A 30 -6.36 -10.33 -4.74
C ARG A 30 -6.53 -9.49 -3.46
N GLN A 31 -5.64 -9.67 -2.49
CA GLN A 31 -5.63 -8.90 -1.24
C GLN A 31 -5.47 -7.39 -1.48
N SER A 32 -4.62 -7.00 -2.43
CA SER A 32 -4.42 -5.60 -2.81
C SER A 32 -5.63 -5.03 -3.55
N MET A 33 -6.31 -5.83 -4.39
CA MET A 33 -7.58 -5.44 -5.01
C MET A 33 -8.68 -5.21 -3.96
N GLU A 34 -8.84 -6.14 -3.01
CA GLU A 34 -9.80 -6.01 -1.90
C GLU A 34 -9.52 -4.75 -1.04
N ALA A 35 -8.25 -4.44 -0.79
CA ALA A 35 -7.86 -3.22 -0.08
C ALA A 35 -8.20 -1.95 -0.87
N LEU A 36 -7.95 -1.96 -2.19
CA LEU A 36 -8.33 -0.85 -3.07
C LEU A 36 -9.84 -0.65 -3.09
N GLU A 37 -10.63 -1.71 -3.23
CA GLU A 37 -12.10 -1.63 -3.22
C GLU A 37 -12.62 -0.99 -1.93
N LYS A 38 -12.06 -1.37 -0.78
CA LYS A 38 -12.37 -0.73 0.53
C LYS A 38 -12.03 0.76 0.54
N ALA A 39 -10.89 1.14 -0.03
CA ALA A 39 -10.49 2.54 -0.09
C ALA A 39 -11.42 3.34 -1.01
N LEU A 40 -11.79 2.78 -2.17
CA LEU A 40 -12.71 3.41 -3.13
C LEU A 40 -14.12 3.59 -2.56
N ALA A 41 -14.57 2.68 -1.69
CA ALA A 41 -15.83 2.77 -0.96
C ALA A 41 -15.81 3.76 0.23
N ALA A 42 -14.62 4.18 0.66
CA ALA A 42 -14.39 5.13 1.74
C ALA A 42 -13.86 6.48 1.18
N ASP A 43 -12.91 7.11 1.86
CA ASP A 43 -12.37 8.43 1.50
C ASP A 43 -11.36 8.40 0.35
N ARG A 44 -11.32 7.33 -0.46
CA ARG A 44 -10.36 7.13 -1.57
C ARG A 44 -8.89 7.29 -1.14
N THR A 45 -8.62 7.02 0.12
CA THR A 45 -7.29 7.14 0.72
C THR A 45 -6.73 5.75 0.98
N VAL A 46 -5.48 5.53 0.57
CA VAL A 46 -4.74 4.29 0.81
C VAL A 46 -3.44 4.62 1.52
N PHE A 47 -2.95 3.69 2.32
CA PHE A 47 -1.60 3.73 2.86
C PHE A 47 -0.70 2.87 1.96
N VAL A 48 0.34 3.46 1.38
CA VAL A 48 1.29 2.71 0.56
C VAL A 48 2.55 2.46 1.37
N VAL A 49 3.17 1.29 1.20
CA VAL A 49 4.43 0.99 1.87
C VAL A 49 5.29 0.12 0.98
N ALA A 50 6.61 0.36 0.99
CA ALA A 50 7.52 -0.48 0.23
C ALA A 50 7.70 -1.86 0.89
N GLN A 51 7.93 -2.88 0.07
CA GLN A 51 8.40 -4.20 0.51
C GLN A 51 9.93 -4.21 0.59
N ARG A 52 10.48 -4.97 1.54
CA ARG A 52 11.91 -5.19 1.70
C ARG A 52 12.47 -6.12 0.62
N ASP A 53 11.80 -7.25 0.42
CA ASP A 53 12.15 -8.22 -0.62
C ASP A 53 11.02 -8.32 -1.66
N PRO A 54 11.27 -7.93 -2.91
CA PRO A 54 10.27 -7.99 -3.97
C PRO A 54 9.88 -9.43 -4.37
N MET A 55 10.70 -10.43 -4.05
CA MET A 55 10.44 -11.83 -4.37
C MET A 55 9.37 -12.46 -3.46
N VAL A 56 9.02 -11.80 -2.35
CA VAL A 56 8.00 -12.30 -1.44
C VAL A 56 6.60 -12.00 -2.00
N GLU A 57 5.90 -13.06 -2.42
CA GLU A 57 4.55 -12.93 -3.01
C GLU A 57 3.48 -12.54 -2.00
N LYS A 58 3.61 -13.00 -0.76
CA LYS A 58 2.66 -12.74 0.35
C LYS A 58 3.43 -12.12 1.52
N PRO A 59 3.74 -10.81 1.45
CA PRO A 59 4.52 -10.15 2.47
C PRO A 59 3.79 -10.18 3.82
N GLY A 60 4.50 -10.63 4.84
CA GLY A 60 4.11 -10.44 6.23
C GLY A 60 4.51 -9.06 6.74
N ARG A 61 4.29 -8.81 8.02
CA ARG A 61 4.64 -7.53 8.66
C ARG A 61 6.15 -7.24 8.57
N ASP A 62 6.97 -8.25 8.77
CA ASP A 62 8.43 -8.12 8.83
C ASP A 62 9.06 -7.91 7.44
N ASP A 63 8.32 -8.21 6.37
CA ASP A 63 8.72 -7.99 4.98
C ASP A 63 8.44 -6.57 4.49
N LEU A 64 7.83 -5.73 5.32
CA LEU A 64 7.47 -4.35 5.00
C LEU A 64 8.37 -3.36 5.74
N TYR A 65 8.52 -2.18 5.15
CA TYR A 65 9.07 -1.03 5.87
C TYR A 65 8.01 -0.47 6.84
N GLU A 66 8.45 0.26 7.85
CA GLU A 66 7.55 0.85 8.86
C GLU A 66 7.00 2.23 8.45
N ILE A 67 7.60 2.84 7.43
CA ILE A 67 7.28 4.19 6.95
C ILE A 67 6.93 4.09 5.46
N GLY A 68 5.87 4.81 5.07
CA GLY A 68 5.36 4.92 3.69
C GLY A 68 4.39 6.08 3.54
#